data_AF-A0A7K1W5P0-F1
#
_entry.id   AF-A0A7K1W5P0-F1
#
_cell.length_a   1.000
_cell.length_b   1.000
_cell.length_c   1.000
_cell.angle_alpha   90.00
_cell.angle_beta   90.00
_cell.angle_gamma   90.00
#
_symmetry.space_group_name_H-M   'P 1'
#
loop_
_entity.id
_entity.type
_entity.pdbx_description
1 polymer ?
#
loop_
_entity_poly.entity_id
_entity_poly.type
_entity_poly.pdbx_seq_one_letter_code
_entity_poly.pdbx_strand_id
1 'polypeptide(L)'
;MTVEGTVSGLEERAVGRAWMVRLDPADRGGAAVRVSCGRPACAPQVLPSAAVGRTAAVAHLATHLRAAAGPRPEAYCACRAEECHTHTRETGPRERATPSRCGGPVVMAVINDRQGRWWRALECCARCAAAHPSARIVATAPAAASPAPTPGARPPAGRPTVPAGPQFSHAASSPAAVHRAVPAPRPKPRRNRRTGKIAQRIVPHDLHPVALRDELIELGDLFRAYQQRPEPDLAQLAELHSRKAEAFTRWWEVTGETDLRLEAQRAEQAAAAALLQHQQRTGQSPVGDGEVTSRLLPGLTQWDHARTVLAHVADHTPLPGPEARLMAVMLTLRSALTGTGNLVGQDVKGLPLTEPEELIGRLLDSGWLSIPGTAEDLLASRPESPTPITIPSLMPDEDGEGPFDFGRKTRPKLSGWAQRVVGDKKLRKKKTGAAVRLLALALAIRTTTDGRLGPEGEGIDTAVLTSWCGVDSGELEPLVEQLTAADWLEEAAVTDGRLTGRLAERVLPLSCPLP
;
A
#
# COMPACT_ATOMS: atom_id res chain seq x y z
N MET A 1 27.92 -22.80 46.64
CA MET A 1 27.92 -23.01 45.18
C MET A 1 26.78 -22.18 44.60
N THR A 2 27.07 -20.92 44.33
CA THR A 2 26.22 -19.96 43.64
C THR A 2 26.84 -19.77 42.27
N VAL A 3 26.12 -20.13 41.21
CA VAL A 3 26.54 -19.83 39.84
C VAL A 3 25.82 -18.56 39.44
N GLU A 4 26.57 -17.46 39.42
CA GLU A 4 26.20 -16.20 38.77
C GLU A 4 26.05 -16.43 37.27
N GLY A 5 24.86 -16.17 36.74
CA GLY A 5 24.62 -16.03 35.31
C GLY A 5 24.49 -14.56 34.97
N THR A 6 25.59 -13.95 34.55
CA THR A 6 25.67 -12.59 33.99
C THR A 6 24.91 -12.53 32.67
N VAL A 7 23.68 -11.99 32.69
CA VAL A 7 22.99 -11.54 31.47
C VAL A 7 23.61 -10.19 31.07
N SER A 8 24.58 -10.27 30.16
CA SER A 8 25.21 -9.12 29.52
C SER A 8 24.17 -8.26 28.79
N GLY A 9 24.27 -6.94 28.99
CA GLY A 9 23.24 -5.94 28.71
C GLY A 9 22.72 -5.90 27.28
N LEU A 10 21.41 -5.98 27.14
CA LEU A 10 20.68 -5.36 26.04
C LEU A 10 20.63 -3.86 26.34
N GLU A 11 21.47 -3.07 25.69
CA GLU A 11 21.34 -1.61 25.71
C GLU A 11 19.92 -1.22 25.29
N GLU A 12 19.15 -0.73 26.25
CA GLU A 12 17.77 -0.27 26.10
C GLU A 12 17.77 1.04 25.28
N ARG A 13 17.82 0.90 23.96
CA ARG A 13 17.82 2.04 23.04
C ARG A 13 16.51 2.82 23.16
N ALA A 14 16.60 4.10 23.50
CA ALA A 14 15.46 4.97 23.71
C ALA A 14 14.63 5.19 22.42
N VAL A 15 13.31 5.32 22.57
CA VAL A 15 12.41 5.68 21.45
C VAL A 15 12.68 7.13 21.03
N GLY A 16 12.66 7.38 19.72
CA GLY A 16 12.81 8.71 19.15
C GLY A 16 11.73 9.68 19.63
N ARG A 17 12.10 10.92 19.92
CA ARG A 17 11.15 11.96 20.37
C ARG A 17 10.28 12.48 19.23
N ALA A 18 9.06 12.91 19.56
CA ALA A 18 8.16 13.60 18.65
C ALA A 18 7.47 14.79 19.35
N TRP A 19 7.22 15.85 18.59
CA TRP A 19 6.46 17.03 18.98
C TRP A 19 5.45 17.36 17.90
N MET A 20 4.26 17.79 18.29
CA MET A 20 3.20 18.20 17.36
C MET A 20 2.62 19.53 17.81
N VAL A 21 2.51 20.47 16.87
CA VAL A 21 1.88 21.77 17.04
C VAL A 21 0.79 21.92 16.00
N ARG A 22 -0.41 22.34 16.41
CA ARG A 22 -1.60 22.50 15.57
C ARG A 22 -2.06 23.95 15.57
N LEU A 23 -2.70 24.34 14.48
CA LEU A 23 -3.37 25.61 14.29
C LEU A 23 -4.84 25.35 13.96
N ASP A 24 -5.71 25.61 14.93
CA ASP A 24 -7.16 25.42 14.81
C ASP A 24 -7.87 26.79 14.86
N PRO A 25 -9.07 26.98 14.28
CA PRO A 25 -9.85 28.21 14.49
C PRO A 25 -10.18 28.42 15.97
N ALA A 26 -10.10 29.66 16.47
CA ALA A 26 -10.42 29.97 17.88
C ALA A 26 -11.93 30.08 18.12
N ASP A 27 -12.66 30.59 17.13
CA ASP A 27 -14.09 30.88 17.15
C ASP A 27 -14.70 30.71 15.75
N ARG A 28 -16.02 30.50 15.66
CA ARG A 28 -16.71 30.32 14.38
C ARG A 28 -16.82 31.64 13.63
N GLY A 29 -16.17 31.74 12.47
CA GLY A 29 -16.28 32.90 11.57
C GLY A 29 -15.35 34.07 11.91
N GLY A 30 -14.59 33.98 13.01
CA GLY A 30 -13.55 34.93 13.37
C GLY A 30 -12.23 34.68 12.63
N ALA A 31 -11.39 35.71 12.54
CA ALA A 31 -10.02 35.56 12.02
C ALA A 31 -9.08 34.91 13.05
N ALA A 32 -9.50 34.80 14.31
CA ALA A 32 -8.67 34.32 15.39
C ALA A 32 -8.42 32.80 15.31
N VAL A 33 -7.23 32.40 15.71
CA VAL A 33 -6.74 31.02 15.63
C VAL A 33 -6.11 30.62 16.96
N ARG A 34 -6.26 29.35 17.31
CA ARG A 34 -5.66 28.72 18.47
C ARG A 34 -4.47 27.87 18.04
N VAL A 35 -3.30 28.15 18.61
CA VAL A 35 -2.12 27.30 18.52
C VAL A 35 -2.11 26.35 19.71
N SER A 36 -2.10 25.05 19.47
CA SER A 36 -2.03 24.02 20.51
C SER A 36 -0.82 23.11 20.30
N CYS A 37 -0.21 22.64 21.38
CA CYS A 37 0.92 21.72 21.36
C CYS A 37 0.53 20.41 22.06
N GLY A 38 0.94 19.27 21.52
CA GLY A 38 0.65 17.96 22.12
C GLY A 38 1.39 17.67 23.44
N ARG A 39 2.19 18.61 23.95
CA ARG A 39 2.87 18.50 25.24
C ARG A 39 2.03 19.17 26.35
N PRO A 40 1.74 18.49 27.47
CA PRO A 40 0.92 19.04 28.54
C PRO A 40 1.54 20.27 29.22
N ALA A 41 2.87 20.43 29.14
CA ALA A 41 3.59 21.59 29.67
C ALA A 41 3.42 22.87 28.82
N CYS A 42 2.74 22.81 27.68
CA CYS A 42 2.56 23.95 26.78
C CYS A 42 1.11 24.45 26.82
N ALA A 43 0.91 25.68 27.27
CA ALA A 43 -0.40 26.30 27.24
C ALA A 43 -0.81 26.67 25.79
N PRO A 44 -2.06 26.40 25.38
CA PRO A 44 -2.58 26.88 24.11
C PRO A 44 -2.59 28.41 24.04
N GLN A 45 -2.35 28.98 22.85
CA GLN A 45 -2.37 30.43 22.62
C GLN A 45 -3.42 30.80 21.58
N VAL A 46 -4.22 31.83 21.86
CA VAL A 46 -5.17 32.41 20.90
C VAL A 46 -4.55 33.65 20.27
N LEU A 47 -4.57 33.72 18.94
CA LEU A 47 -3.89 34.73 18.14
C LEU A 47 -4.86 35.32 17.10
N PRO A 48 -4.68 36.57 16.69
CA PRO A 48 -5.70 37.33 15.95
C PRO A 48 -5.86 36.92 14.48
N SER A 49 -4.91 36.18 13.90
CA SER A 49 -4.98 35.75 12.50
C SER A 49 -4.22 34.45 12.24
N ALA A 50 -4.63 33.71 11.20
CA ALA A 50 -3.93 32.51 10.75
C ALA A 50 -2.46 32.76 10.39
N ALA A 51 -2.12 33.93 9.85
CA ALA A 51 -0.73 34.28 9.54
C ALA A 51 0.13 34.40 10.80
N VAL A 52 -0.37 35.14 11.81
CA VAL A 52 0.30 35.27 13.11
C VAL A 52 0.37 33.91 13.82
N GLY A 53 -0.69 33.11 13.72
CA GLY A 53 -0.74 31.75 14.26
C GLY A 53 0.29 30.81 13.65
N ARG A 54 0.49 30.83 12.32
CA ARG A 54 1.54 30.03 11.67
C ARG A 54 2.94 30.44 12.16
N THR A 55 3.22 31.74 12.25
CA THR A 55 4.50 32.24 12.75
C THR A 55 4.73 31.80 14.21
N ALA A 56 3.71 31.92 15.06
CA ALA A 56 3.79 31.49 16.45
C ALA A 56 3.97 29.98 16.60
N ALA A 57 3.29 29.17 15.78
CA ALA A 57 3.43 27.71 15.80
C ALA A 57 4.84 27.25 15.40
N VAL A 58 5.42 27.87 14.35
CA VAL A 58 6.81 27.61 13.94
C VAL A 58 7.80 28.04 15.01
N ALA A 59 7.63 29.23 15.59
CA ALA A 59 8.47 29.71 16.68
C ALA A 59 8.38 28.82 17.93
N HIS A 60 7.18 28.36 18.27
CA HIS A 60 6.94 27.44 19.38
C HIS A 60 7.63 26.10 19.15
N LEU A 61 7.50 25.51 17.96
CA LEU A 61 8.20 24.27 17.61
C LEU A 61 9.72 24.44 17.63
N ALA A 62 10.24 25.57 17.15
CA ALA A 62 11.67 25.89 17.21
C ALA A 62 12.19 25.98 18.66
N THR A 63 11.38 26.40 19.63
CA THR A 63 11.74 26.37 21.05
C THR A 63 11.91 24.94 21.57
N HIS A 64 11.00 24.01 21.22
CA HIS A 64 11.17 22.59 21.55
C HIS A 64 12.43 22.00 20.93
N LEU A 65 12.71 22.34 19.67
CA LEU A 65 13.90 21.87 18.96
C LEU A 65 15.21 22.41 19.56
N ARG A 66 15.23 23.66 20.03
CA ARG A 66 16.39 24.26 20.71
C ARG A 66 16.60 23.71 22.13
N ALA A 67 15.51 23.44 22.84
CA ALA A 67 15.56 22.82 24.17
C ALA A 67 15.96 21.33 24.10
N ALA A 68 15.76 20.67 22.96
CA ALA A 68 16.25 19.33 22.73
C ALA A 68 17.76 19.34 22.43
N ALA A 69 18.53 18.47 23.11
CA ALA A 69 19.97 18.30 22.90
C ALA A 69 20.35 17.61 21.56
N GLY A 70 19.70 17.98 20.44
CA GLY A 70 19.92 17.37 19.12
C GLY A 70 19.40 15.92 19.01
N PRO A 71 19.44 15.32 17.81
CA PRO A 71 19.04 13.93 17.59
C PRO A 71 20.04 12.95 18.21
N ARG A 72 19.52 11.96 18.94
CA ARG A 72 20.32 10.94 19.64
C ARG A 72 20.74 9.81 18.69
N PRO A 73 22.04 9.50 18.54
CA PRO A 73 22.52 8.45 17.64
C PRO A 73 22.06 7.04 18.04
N GLU A 74 21.79 6.83 19.33
CA GLU A 74 21.31 5.58 19.90
C GLU A 74 19.79 5.38 19.76
N ALA A 75 19.03 6.44 19.45
CA ALA A 75 17.57 6.39 19.42
C ALA A 75 17.03 5.57 18.23
N TYR A 76 15.95 4.82 18.47
CA TYR A 76 15.15 4.28 17.38
C TYR A 76 14.33 5.38 16.72
N CYS A 77 13.92 5.15 15.48
CA CYS A 77 13.00 6.08 14.82
C CYS A 77 11.72 6.23 15.66
N ALA A 78 11.28 7.47 15.90
CA ALA A 78 10.01 7.79 16.54
C ALA A 78 8.84 7.13 15.81
N CYS A 79 8.94 6.98 14.49
CA CYS A 79 7.94 6.31 13.65
C CYS A 79 7.92 4.78 13.82
N ARG A 80 8.86 4.17 14.55
CA ARG A 80 8.83 2.75 14.92
C ARG A 80 7.74 2.47 15.95
N ALA A 81 7.51 3.39 16.89
CA ALA A 81 6.39 3.31 17.82
C ALA A 81 5.03 3.47 17.11
N GLU A 82 5.04 3.94 15.85
CA GLU A 82 3.88 4.08 14.98
C GLU A 82 3.87 3.06 13.82
N GLU A 83 4.73 2.02 13.90
CA GLU A 83 4.84 0.93 12.91
C GLU A 83 4.94 1.41 11.45
N CYS A 84 5.76 2.44 11.21
CA CYS A 84 5.89 3.02 9.89
C CYS A 84 6.40 2.03 8.84
N HIS A 85 5.67 1.92 7.73
CA HIS A 85 5.92 1.01 6.59
C HIS A 85 7.32 1.01 5.99
N THR A 86 8.15 2.03 6.23
CA THR A 86 9.56 2.06 5.83
C THR A 86 10.46 1.17 6.70
N HIS A 87 9.97 0.70 7.84
CA HIS A 87 10.59 -0.35 8.65
C HIS A 87 10.06 -1.70 8.16
N THR A 88 10.67 -2.25 7.12
CA THR A 88 10.44 -3.65 6.77
C THR A 88 11.03 -4.52 7.88
N ARG A 89 10.19 -5.37 8.50
CA ARG A 89 10.66 -6.45 9.37
C ARG A 89 11.36 -7.46 8.46
N GLU A 90 12.62 -7.80 8.72
CA GLU A 90 13.27 -8.92 8.03
C GLU A 90 12.54 -10.20 8.46
N THR A 91 11.72 -10.76 7.58
CA THR A 91 10.99 -12.01 7.79
C THR A 91 11.92 -13.18 7.53
N GLY A 92 12.62 -13.63 8.56
CA GLY A 92 13.27 -14.94 8.64
C GLY A 92 12.54 -15.87 9.63
N PRO A 93 12.56 -17.21 9.45
CA PRO A 93 11.97 -18.14 10.40
C PRO A 93 12.76 -18.12 11.71
N ARG A 94 12.07 -17.87 12.83
CA ARG A 94 12.49 -18.09 14.23
C ARG A 94 14.01 -18.12 14.50
N GLU A 95 14.63 -16.95 14.52
CA GLU A 95 15.78 -16.67 15.40
C GLU A 95 15.55 -15.30 16.04
N ARG A 96 15.98 -15.13 17.29
CA ARG A 96 15.74 -13.96 18.17
C ARG A 96 15.59 -12.65 17.40
N ALA A 97 14.48 -11.95 17.65
CA ALA A 97 14.14 -10.65 17.06
C ALA A 97 15.34 -9.68 17.07
N THR A 98 16.07 -9.64 15.97
CA THR A 98 17.05 -8.59 15.72
C THR A 98 16.27 -7.30 15.45
N PRO A 99 16.53 -6.21 16.18
CA PRO A 99 15.81 -4.96 15.96
C PRO A 99 16.12 -4.45 14.56
N SER A 100 15.09 -4.42 13.71
CA SER A 100 15.09 -3.88 12.35
C SER A 100 15.88 -2.56 12.30
N ARG A 101 17.05 -2.58 11.63
CA ARG A 101 17.98 -1.44 11.64
C ARG A 101 17.40 -0.29 10.81
N CYS A 102 17.38 0.88 11.42
CA CYS A 102 17.06 2.15 10.81
C CYS A 102 17.96 2.38 9.57
N GLY A 103 17.38 2.80 8.43
CA GLY A 103 18.12 3.06 7.20
C GLY A 103 18.77 4.45 7.21
N GLY A 104 20.02 4.54 7.65
CA GLY A 104 20.80 5.79 7.70
C GLY A 104 20.84 6.46 9.09
N PRO A 105 21.54 7.60 9.23
CA PRO A 105 21.71 8.27 10.51
C PRO A 105 20.36 8.74 11.07
N VAL A 106 20.26 8.83 12.39
CA VAL A 106 19.12 9.46 13.06
C VAL A 106 19.17 10.95 12.79
N VAL A 107 18.05 11.51 12.37
CA VAL A 107 17.83 12.91 12.03
C VAL A 107 16.66 13.45 12.84
N MET A 108 16.66 14.75 13.04
CA MET A 108 15.48 15.49 13.46
C MET A 108 14.80 16.02 12.19
N ALA A 109 13.59 15.54 11.89
CA ALA A 109 12.82 15.94 10.72
C ALA A 109 11.56 16.72 11.14
N VAL A 110 11.29 17.83 10.45
CA VAL A 110 10.05 18.61 10.60
C VAL A 110 9.17 18.34 9.38
N ILE A 111 7.93 17.93 9.65
CA ILE A 111 6.89 17.70 8.66
C ILE A 111 5.80 18.74 8.87
N ASN A 112 5.30 19.34 7.81
CA ASN A 112 4.14 20.21 7.85
C ASN A 112 3.06 19.74 6.87
N ASP A 113 1.82 20.08 7.18
CA ASP A 113 0.72 20.02 6.23
C ASP A 113 0.87 21.07 5.13
N ARG A 114 0.35 20.77 3.93
CA ARG A 114 0.33 21.69 2.78
C ARG A 114 -0.44 22.97 3.08
N GLN A 115 -1.46 22.91 3.95
CA GLN A 115 -2.26 24.08 4.33
C GLN A 115 -1.69 24.81 5.56
N GLY A 116 -0.57 24.34 6.13
CA GLY A 116 0.05 24.95 7.31
C GLY A 116 -0.82 24.89 8.56
N ARG A 117 -1.63 23.84 8.70
CA ARG A 117 -2.53 23.63 9.84
C ARG A 117 -1.90 22.82 10.97
N TRP A 118 -0.79 22.13 10.71
CA TRP A 118 0.00 21.47 11.74
C TRP A 118 1.45 21.29 11.32
N TRP A 119 2.32 21.15 12.33
CA TRP A 119 3.73 20.83 12.22
C TRP A 119 4.07 19.73 13.19
N ARG A 120 4.90 18.80 12.74
CA ARG A 120 5.39 17.69 13.54
C ARG A 120 6.90 17.62 13.42
N ALA A 121 7.61 17.73 14.54
CA ALA A 121 9.03 17.40 14.60
C ALA A 121 9.17 15.97 15.12
N LEU A 122 10.03 15.17 14.52
CA LEU A 122 10.27 13.81 14.96
C LEU A 122 11.72 13.37 14.72
N GLU A 123 12.23 12.58 15.66
CA GLU A 123 13.55 11.95 15.63
C GLU A 123 13.43 10.61 14.87
N CYS A 124 13.84 10.54 13.61
CA CYS A 124 13.78 9.33 12.78
C CYS A 124 15.02 9.15 11.91
N CYS A 125 15.14 8.05 11.18
CA CYS A 125 16.25 7.85 10.26
C CYS A 125 16.06 8.65 8.98
N ALA A 126 17.18 8.98 8.33
CA ALA A 126 17.20 9.72 7.08
C ALA A 126 16.28 9.12 5.99
N ARG A 127 16.17 7.78 5.91
CA ARG A 127 15.25 7.10 4.97
C ARG A 127 13.77 7.33 5.28
N CYS A 128 13.39 7.35 6.57
CA CYS A 128 12.02 7.65 6.97
C CYS A 128 11.68 9.14 6.76
N ALA A 129 12.65 10.03 6.97
CA ALA A 129 12.48 11.44 6.62
C ALA A 129 12.27 11.61 5.11
N ALA A 130 13.07 10.96 4.27
CA ALA A 130 12.97 11.04 2.81
C ALA A 130 11.65 10.49 2.25
N ALA A 131 11.00 9.55 2.95
CA ALA A 131 9.71 8.99 2.55
C ALA A 131 8.54 9.99 2.69
N HIS A 132 8.73 11.12 3.40
CA HIS A 132 7.69 12.11 3.59
C HIS A 132 7.94 13.34 2.68
N PRO A 133 7.08 13.63 1.69
CA PRO A 133 7.33 14.69 0.70
C PRO A 133 7.49 16.11 1.28
N SER A 134 6.92 16.38 2.46
CA SER A 134 7.05 17.67 3.15
C SER A 134 8.06 17.67 4.30
N ALA A 135 8.84 16.60 4.50
CA ALA A 135 9.85 16.57 5.54
C ALA A 135 11.03 17.48 5.21
N ARG A 136 11.49 18.23 6.21
CA ARG A 136 12.76 18.96 6.19
C ARG A 136 13.63 18.49 7.34
N ILE A 137 14.87 18.10 7.05
CA ILE A 137 15.84 17.71 8.06
C ILE A 137 16.42 18.98 8.67
N VAL A 138 16.32 19.12 10.00
CA VAL A 138 16.80 20.30 10.75
C VAL A 138 18.07 20.01 11.57
N ALA A 139 18.36 18.73 11.84
CA ALA A 139 19.61 18.29 12.47
C ALA A 139 19.86 16.80 12.17
N THR A 140 21.12 16.38 12.19
CA THR A 140 21.55 14.98 12.00
C THR A 140 22.43 14.56 13.17
N ALA A 141 22.24 13.35 13.67
CA ALA A 141 23.02 12.82 14.79
C ALA A 141 24.48 12.63 14.37
N PRO A 142 25.45 12.92 15.24
CA PRO A 142 26.85 12.63 14.97
C PRO A 142 27.03 11.11 14.78
N ALA A 143 27.87 10.71 13.82
CA ALA A 143 28.16 9.31 13.59
C ALA A 143 28.78 8.70 14.85
N ALA A 144 28.27 7.55 15.29
CA ALA A 144 28.87 6.81 16.40
C ALA A 144 30.33 6.49 16.04
N ALA A 145 31.26 6.86 16.92
CA ALA A 145 32.68 6.51 16.75
C ALA A 145 32.77 4.99 16.63
N SER A 146 33.33 4.49 15.53
CA SER A 146 33.61 3.07 15.39
C SER A 146 34.61 2.67 16.50
N PRO A 147 34.43 1.51 17.16
CA PRO A 147 35.44 1.03 18.09
C PRO A 147 36.77 0.92 17.34
N ALA A 148 37.83 1.43 17.95
CA ALA A 148 39.17 1.45 17.37
C ALA A 148 39.55 0.04 16.85
N PRO A 149 40.14 -0.08 15.65
CA PRO A 149 40.55 -1.37 15.13
C PRO A 149 41.57 -2.01 16.07
N THR A 150 41.28 -3.23 16.49
CA THR A 150 42.19 -4.11 17.21
C THR A 150 43.53 -4.18 16.46
N PRO A 151 44.68 -3.97 17.13
CA PRO A 151 45.97 -4.00 16.45
C PRO A 151 46.25 -5.43 15.97
N GLY A 152 46.19 -5.65 14.65
CA GLY A 152 46.45 -6.97 14.08
C GLY A 152 46.03 -7.20 12.63
N ALA A 153 45.30 -6.27 12.00
CA ALA A 153 44.93 -6.40 10.58
C ALA A 153 45.89 -5.61 9.69
N ARG A 154 46.70 -6.36 8.91
CA ARG A 154 47.66 -5.87 7.92
C ARG A 154 46.94 -5.02 6.84
N PRO A 155 47.44 -3.82 6.49
CA PRO A 155 46.72 -2.93 5.57
C PRO A 155 46.73 -3.47 4.13
N PRO A 156 45.62 -3.35 3.38
CA PRO A 156 45.64 -3.56 1.93
C PRO A 156 46.38 -2.39 1.25
N ALA A 157 47.26 -2.75 0.32
CA ALA A 157 48.09 -1.83 -0.46
C ALA A 157 47.25 -0.76 -1.18
N GLY A 158 47.67 0.50 -1.03
CA GLY A 158 47.08 1.64 -1.71
C GLY A 158 47.18 1.53 -3.23
N ARG A 159 46.10 1.89 -3.92
CA ARG A 159 46.14 2.23 -5.35
C ARG A 159 46.84 3.57 -5.52
N PRO A 160 47.79 3.71 -6.45
CA PRO A 160 48.35 5.01 -6.78
C PRO A 160 47.35 5.85 -7.58
N THR A 161 47.19 7.09 -7.16
CA THR A 161 46.57 8.21 -7.88
C THR A 161 47.37 8.53 -9.14
N VAL A 162 46.70 8.57 -10.29
CA VAL A 162 47.23 9.10 -11.55
C VAL A 162 46.78 10.56 -11.69
N PRO A 163 47.68 11.54 -11.86
CA PRO A 163 47.30 12.85 -12.38
C PRO A 163 47.34 12.86 -13.90
N ALA A 164 46.34 13.51 -14.50
CA ALA A 164 46.27 13.79 -15.92
C ALA A 164 47.25 14.90 -16.33
N GLY A 165 47.88 14.74 -17.50
CA GLY A 165 48.61 15.78 -18.22
C GLY A 165 49.06 15.25 -19.59
N PRO A 166 48.81 15.96 -20.72
CA PRO A 166 49.23 15.52 -22.05
C PRO A 166 50.59 16.11 -22.42
N GLN A 167 51.52 15.30 -22.95
CA GLN A 167 52.69 15.80 -23.66
C GLN A 167 53.06 14.91 -24.86
N PHE A 168 53.38 15.60 -25.95
CA PHE A 168 53.63 15.12 -27.30
C PHE A 168 55.15 14.93 -27.57
N SER A 169 55.44 13.92 -28.41
CA SER A 169 56.46 13.86 -29.47
C SER A 169 57.93 13.45 -29.25
N HIS A 170 58.39 12.69 -30.26
CA HIS A 170 59.73 12.47 -30.83
C HIS A 170 60.61 11.28 -30.40
N ALA A 171 60.48 10.21 -31.19
CA ALA A 171 61.48 9.42 -31.92
C ALA A 171 62.95 9.35 -31.45
N ALA A 172 63.51 8.12 -31.41
CA ALA A 172 64.71 7.71 -32.15
C ALA A 172 64.89 6.17 -32.16
N SER A 173 65.55 5.70 -33.21
CA SER A 173 65.57 4.35 -33.79
C SER A 173 66.61 3.37 -33.20
N SER A 174 66.25 2.06 -33.16
CA SER A 174 66.97 0.83 -33.61
C SER A 174 68.46 0.54 -33.25
N PRO A 175 69.04 -0.68 -33.48
CA PRO A 175 68.50 -1.93 -34.07
C PRO A 175 68.84 -3.28 -33.36
N ALA A 176 68.05 -4.29 -33.72
CA ALA A 176 68.38 -5.70 -34.07
C ALA A 176 69.07 -6.67 -33.08
N ALA A 177 68.40 -7.80 -32.85
CA ALA A 177 68.95 -9.12 -33.15
C ALA A 177 67.82 -10.10 -33.51
N VAL A 178 67.94 -10.70 -34.69
CA VAL A 178 67.01 -11.67 -35.28
C VAL A 178 67.48 -13.08 -34.92
N HIS A 179 66.63 -13.89 -34.29
CA HIS A 179 66.75 -15.34 -34.34
C HIS A 179 65.42 -15.99 -34.73
N ARG A 180 65.56 -16.97 -35.63
CA ARG A 180 64.55 -17.54 -36.50
C ARG A 180 63.87 -18.74 -35.85
N ALA A 181 62.56 -18.60 -35.68
CA ALA A 181 61.48 -19.60 -35.81
C ALA A 181 61.63 -21.03 -35.23
N VAL A 182 60.75 -21.35 -34.27
CA VAL A 182 60.03 -22.62 -34.21
C VAL A 182 58.53 -22.28 -34.18
N PRO A 183 57.65 -22.88 -35.02
CA PRO A 183 56.23 -22.57 -34.99
C PRO A 183 55.59 -23.24 -33.77
N ALA A 184 55.19 -22.43 -32.79
CA ALA A 184 54.38 -22.89 -31.67
C ALA A 184 52.99 -23.33 -32.18
N PRO A 185 52.39 -24.37 -31.57
CA PRO A 185 51.07 -24.84 -31.96
C PRO A 185 50.05 -23.70 -31.79
N ARG A 186 49.24 -23.47 -32.83
CA ARG A 186 48.12 -22.49 -32.79
C ARG A 186 47.32 -22.71 -31.51
N PRO A 187 47.18 -21.71 -30.62
CA PRO A 187 46.25 -21.84 -29.52
C PRO A 187 44.86 -21.93 -30.13
N LYS A 188 44.16 -23.05 -29.87
CA LYS A 188 42.70 -23.13 -30.05
C LYS A 188 42.10 -21.86 -29.43
N PRO A 189 41.12 -21.20 -30.08
CA PRO A 189 40.53 -20.00 -29.50
C PRO A 189 40.02 -20.39 -28.12
N ARG A 190 40.63 -19.80 -27.07
CA ARG A 190 40.10 -19.93 -25.71
C ARG A 190 38.71 -19.32 -25.79
N ARG A 191 37.68 -20.17 -25.89
CA ARG A 191 36.28 -19.75 -25.73
C ARG A 191 36.27 -18.91 -24.48
N ASN A 192 36.05 -17.61 -24.67
CA ASN A 192 36.15 -16.63 -23.61
C ASN A 192 35.20 -17.09 -22.51
N ARG A 193 35.73 -17.46 -21.34
CA ARG A 193 34.97 -18.03 -20.24
C ARG A 193 34.08 -16.91 -19.70
N ARG A 194 32.89 -16.74 -20.28
CA ARG A 194 31.91 -15.75 -19.82
C ARG A 194 31.39 -16.21 -18.48
N THR A 195 31.85 -15.54 -17.43
CA THR A 195 31.33 -15.66 -16.08
C THR A 195 30.27 -14.57 -15.94
N GLY A 196 29.08 -14.90 -15.46
CA GLY A 196 28.00 -13.92 -15.37
C GLY A 196 27.21 -14.04 -14.08
N LYS A 197 26.51 -12.96 -13.76
CA LYS A 197 25.66 -12.86 -12.57
C LYS A 197 24.28 -12.40 -12.97
N ILE A 198 23.27 -13.04 -12.40
CA ILE A 198 21.87 -12.65 -12.47
C ILE A 198 21.34 -12.46 -11.05
N ALA A 199 20.78 -11.29 -10.77
CA ALA A 199 20.46 -10.85 -9.40
C ALA A 199 21.68 -10.97 -8.46
N GLN A 200 21.61 -11.82 -7.43
CA GLN A 200 22.69 -12.08 -6.48
C GLN A 200 23.42 -13.41 -6.74
N ARG A 201 23.00 -14.19 -7.75
CA ARG A 201 23.56 -15.51 -8.04
C ARG A 201 24.66 -15.43 -9.09
N ILE A 202 25.70 -16.22 -8.87
CA ILE A 202 26.74 -16.49 -9.87
C ILE A 202 26.24 -17.65 -10.72
N VAL A 203 26.20 -17.47 -12.05
CA VAL A 203 25.83 -18.54 -12.97
C VAL A 203 26.98 -19.55 -13.03
N PRO A 204 26.76 -20.84 -12.69
CA PRO A 204 27.80 -21.86 -12.75
C PRO A 204 28.36 -22.03 -14.16
N HIS A 205 29.68 -22.13 -14.25
CA HIS A 205 30.39 -22.17 -15.53
C HIS A 205 30.14 -23.47 -16.29
N ASP A 206 29.92 -24.54 -15.53
CA ASP A 206 29.60 -25.90 -15.95
C ASP A 206 28.09 -26.15 -16.06
N LEU A 207 27.25 -25.13 -15.90
CA LEU A 207 25.80 -25.27 -16.10
C LEU A 207 25.50 -25.71 -17.54
N HIS A 208 24.75 -26.81 -17.65
CA HIS A 208 24.22 -27.37 -18.88
C HIS A 208 22.70 -27.47 -18.79
N PRO A 209 21.94 -27.22 -19.88
CA PRO A 209 22.40 -26.91 -21.23
C PRO A 209 23.13 -25.55 -21.36
N VAL A 210 24.08 -25.45 -22.30
CA VAL A 210 24.85 -24.21 -22.53
C VAL A 210 23.92 -23.03 -22.86
N ALA A 211 22.84 -23.29 -23.60
CA ALA A 211 21.84 -22.28 -23.94
C ALA A 211 21.20 -21.63 -22.70
N LEU A 212 20.91 -22.42 -21.66
CA LEU A 212 20.38 -21.89 -20.39
C LEU A 212 21.41 -21.01 -19.68
N ARG A 213 22.67 -21.45 -19.65
CA ARG A 213 23.75 -20.67 -19.06
C ARG A 213 23.92 -19.32 -19.76
N ASP A 214 23.90 -19.32 -21.10
CA ASP A 214 24.07 -18.10 -21.89
C ASP A 214 22.86 -17.15 -21.70
N GLU A 215 21.63 -17.68 -21.64
CA GLU A 215 20.41 -16.91 -21.33
C GLU A 215 20.49 -16.25 -19.95
N LEU A 216 20.95 -16.96 -18.91
CA LEU A 216 21.09 -16.40 -17.56
C LEU A 216 22.12 -15.28 -17.49
N ILE A 217 23.22 -15.39 -18.23
CA ILE A 217 24.24 -14.35 -18.34
C ILE A 217 23.66 -13.12 -19.05
N GLU A 218 23.00 -13.34 -20.19
CA GLU A 218 22.34 -12.29 -20.97
C GLU A 218 21.29 -11.53 -20.15
N LEU A 219 20.40 -12.26 -19.46
CA LEU A 219 19.40 -11.65 -18.58
C LEU A 219 20.03 -10.81 -17.48
N GLY A 220 21.13 -11.27 -16.90
CA GLY A 220 21.91 -10.49 -15.94
C GLY A 220 22.42 -9.16 -16.51
N ASP A 221 22.87 -9.15 -17.76
CA ASP A 221 23.32 -7.95 -18.46
C ASP A 221 22.14 -7.04 -18.85
N LEU A 222 21.02 -7.60 -19.30
CA LEU A 222 19.80 -6.86 -19.64
C LEU A 222 19.20 -6.16 -18.42
N PHE A 223 19.16 -6.82 -17.25
CA PHE A 223 18.72 -6.17 -16.00
C PHE A 223 19.66 -5.04 -15.58
N ARG A 224 20.98 -5.22 -15.73
CA ARG A 224 21.96 -4.15 -15.44
C ARG A 224 21.78 -2.95 -16.39
N ALA A 225 21.60 -3.22 -17.68
CA ALA A 225 21.34 -2.18 -18.68
C ALA A 225 20.03 -1.45 -18.39
N TYR A 226 18.97 -2.18 -18.03
CA TYR A 226 17.68 -1.60 -17.64
C TYR A 226 17.82 -0.66 -16.44
N GLN A 227 18.56 -1.06 -15.39
CA GLN A 227 18.80 -0.23 -14.20
C GLN A 227 19.55 1.08 -14.49
N GLN A 228 20.29 1.15 -15.59
CA GLN A 228 21.03 2.35 -16.00
C GLN A 228 20.18 3.29 -16.88
N ARG A 229 18.96 2.90 -17.27
CA ARG A 229 18.09 3.76 -18.09
C ARG A 229 17.60 4.95 -17.26
N PRO A 230 17.59 6.17 -17.84
CA PRO A 230 17.09 7.37 -17.17
C PRO A 230 15.58 7.36 -16.97
N GLU A 231 14.85 6.64 -17.83
CA GLU A 231 13.40 6.51 -17.78
C GLU A 231 12.99 5.04 -17.59
N PRO A 232 12.13 4.73 -16.60
CA PRO A 232 11.69 3.37 -16.33
C PRO A 232 10.63 2.91 -17.33
N ASP A 233 10.92 1.85 -18.07
CA ASP A 233 10.03 1.20 -19.03
C ASP A 233 9.44 -0.09 -18.43
N LEU A 234 8.22 0.02 -17.89
CA LEU A 234 7.58 -1.06 -17.16
C LEU A 234 7.19 -2.26 -18.02
N ALA A 235 6.94 -2.07 -19.32
CA ALA A 235 6.66 -3.17 -20.24
C ALA A 235 7.92 -3.99 -20.51
N GLN A 236 9.05 -3.31 -20.74
CA GLN A 236 10.35 -3.99 -20.85
C GLN A 236 10.73 -4.68 -19.53
N LEU A 237 10.47 -4.06 -18.37
CA LEU A 237 10.75 -4.67 -17.08
C LEU A 237 9.95 -5.95 -16.83
N ALA A 238 8.67 -5.96 -17.23
CA ALA A 238 7.83 -7.15 -17.16
C ALA A 238 8.40 -8.30 -17.98
N GLU A 239 8.77 -8.04 -19.24
CA GLU A 239 9.36 -9.04 -20.14
C GLU A 239 10.65 -9.63 -19.57
N LEU A 240 11.52 -8.79 -18.98
CA LEU A 240 12.75 -9.26 -18.32
C LEU A 240 12.44 -10.16 -17.11
N HIS A 241 11.39 -9.86 -16.36
CA HIS A 241 10.95 -10.68 -15.24
C HIS A 241 10.32 -12.01 -15.68
N SER A 242 9.54 -12.02 -16.77
CA SER A 242 8.99 -13.25 -17.36
C SER A 242 10.09 -14.19 -17.86
N ARG A 243 11.02 -13.68 -18.68
CA ARG A 243 12.19 -14.46 -19.14
C ARG A 243 13.04 -14.98 -17.99
N LYS A 244 13.20 -14.19 -16.92
CA LYS A 244 13.88 -14.62 -15.70
C LYS A 244 13.16 -15.76 -14.98
N ALA A 245 11.83 -15.71 -14.88
CA ALA A 245 11.04 -16.78 -14.28
C ALA A 245 11.26 -18.10 -15.04
N GLU A 246 11.12 -18.06 -16.37
CA GLU A 246 11.35 -19.23 -17.23
C GLU A 246 12.78 -19.77 -17.16
N ALA A 247 13.79 -18.89 -17.13
CA ALA A 247 15.18 -19.30 -16.99
C ALA A 247 15.45 -19.93 -15.61
N PHE A 248 14.84 -19.42 -14.54
CA PHE A 248 15.00 -19.98 -13.20
C PHE A 248 14.24 -21.31 -13.02
N THR A 249 13.08 -21.47 -13.65
CA THR A 249 12.38 -22.75 -13.70
C THR A 249 13.21 -23.80 -14.43
N ARG A 250 13.74 -23.49 -15.61
CA ARG A 250 14.64 -24.40 -16.35
C ARG A 250 15.92 -24.73 -15.58
N TRP A 251 16.46 -23.77 -14.83
CA TRP A 251 17.62 -24.00 -13.98
C TRP A 251 17.29 -24.91 -12.81
N TRP A 252 16.13 -24.69 -12.16
CA TRP A 252 15.62 -25.59 -11.13
C TRP A 252 15.42 -27.03 -11.65
N GLU A 253 14.84 -27.20 -12.84
CA GLU A 253 14.63 -28.53 -13.44
C GLU A 253 15.94 -29.31 -13.64
N VAL A 254 17.05 -28.60 -13.88
CA VAL A 254 18.37 -29.18 -14.06
C VAL A 254 19.07 -29.49 -12.73
N THR A 255 18.96 -28.62 -11.72
CA THR A 255 19.74 -28.74 -10.48
C THR A 255 18.97 -29.28 -9.28
N GLY A 256 17.63 -29.20 -9.31
CA GLY A 256 16.75 -29.58 -8.20
C GLY A 256 16.76 -28.60 -7.02
N GLU A 257 17.44 -27.44 -7.11
CA GLU A 257 17.51 -26.47 -6.00
C GLU A 257 16.17 -25.75 -5.77
N THR A 258 15.48 -26.06 -4.67
CA THR A 258 14.14 -25.52 -4.36
C THR A 258 14.10 -23.98 -4.31
N ASP A 259 15.21 -23.33 -3.95
CA ASP A 259 15.30 -21.86 -3.94
C ASP A 259 15.13 -21.25 -5.33
N LEU A 260 15.57 -21.92 -6.40
CA LEU A 260 15.41 -21.44 -7.77
C LEU A 260 13.93 -21.43 -8.18
N ARG A 261 13.15 -22.41 -7.72
CA ARG A 261 11.69 -22.44 -7.93
C ARG A 261 10.98 -21.28 -7.23
N LEU A 262 11.36 -20.99 -5.98
CA LEU A 262 10.82 -19.84 -5.25
C LEU A 262 11.23 -18.51 -5.91
N GLU A 263 12.47 -18.41 -6.40
CA GLU A 263 12.92 -17.24 -7.13
C GLU A 263 12.25 -17.08 -8.50
N ALA A 264 11.92 -18.18 -9.18
CA ALA A 264 11.13 -18.17 -10.41
C ALA A 264 9.71 -17.62 -10.17
N GLN A 265 9.02 -18.12 -9.14
CA GLN A 265 7.71 -17.62 -8.74
C GLN A 265 7.73 -16.13 -8.36
N ARG A 266 8.76 -15.68 -7.64
CA ARG A 266 8.92 -14.25 -7.33
C ARG A 266 9.17 -13.42 -8.60
N ALA A 267 9.91 -13.95 -9.57
CA ALA A 267 10.13 -13.28 -10.85
C ALA A 267 8.83 -13.18 -11.66
N GLU A 268 8.01 -14.24 -11.68
CA GLU A 268 6.69 -14.24 -12.32
C GLU A 268 5.74 -13.22 -11.67
N GLN A 269 5.68 -13.17 -10.34
CA GLN A 269 4.93 -12.15 -9.61
C GLN A 269 5.42 -10.73 -9.91
N ALA A 270 6.74 -10.53 -10.04
CA ALA A 270 7.31 -9.24 -10.40
C ALA A 270 6.96 -8.85 -11.85
N ALA A 271 6.89 -9.81 -12.78
CA ALA A 271 6.43 -9.58 -14.15
C ALA A 271 4.97 -9.12 -14.17
N ALA A 272 4.08 -9.84 -13.49
CA ALA A 272 2.67 -9.49 -13.36
C ALA A 272 2.47 -8.10 -12.72
N ALA A 273 3.24 -7.78 -11.68
CA ALA A 273 3.19 -6.48 -11.02
C ALA A 273 3.67 -5.34 -11.94
N ALA A 274 4.74 -5.55 -12.71
CA ALA A 274 5.26 -4.57 -13.67
C ALA A 274 4.27 -4.33 -14.83
N LEU A 275 3.64 -5.39 -15.35
CA LEU A 275 2.57 -5.28 -16.35
C LEU A 275 1.37 -4.52 -15.81
N LEU A 276 0.89 -4.87 -14.62
CA LEU A 276 -0.23 -4.19 -13.99
C LEU A 276 0.06 -2.70 -13.78
N GLN A 277 1.28 -2.36 -13.33
CA GLN A 277 1.69 -0.97 -13.15
C GLN A 277 1.85 -0.25 -14.49
N HIS A 278 2.31 -0.93 -15.54
CA HIS A 278 2.37 -0.39 -16.89
C HIS A 278 0.95 -0.06 -17.38
N GLN A 279 0.03 -1.03 -17.32
CA GLN A 279 -1.38 -0.88 -17.70
C GLN A 279 -2.05 0.27 -16.93
N GLN A 280 -1.79 0.40 -15.63
CA GLN A 280 -2.31 1.51 -14.82
C GLN A 280 -1.75 2.88 -15.22
N ARG A 281 -0.54 2.94 -15.79
CA ARG A 281 0.11 4.19 -16.21
C ARG A 281 -0.23 4.59 -17.64
N THR A 282 -0.33 3.63 -18.55
CA THR A 282 -0.50 3.87 -19.98
C THR A 282 -1.94 3.69 -20.45
N GLY A 283 -2.78 3.00 -19.67
CA GLY A 283 -4.15 2.64 -20.08
C GLY A 283 -4.18 1.60 -21.21
N GLN A 284 -3.05 0.96 -21.53
CA GLN A 284 -2.92 0.01 -22.64
C GLN A 284 -2.58 -1.41 -22.14
N SER A 285 -3.25 -2.41 -22.71
CA SER A 285 -2.99 -3.84 -22.51
C SER A 285 -2.08 -4.37 -23.63
N PRO A 286 -1.14 -5.31 -23.37
CA PRO A 286 -0.34 -5.96 -24.42
C PRO A 286 -1.16 -6.93 -25.29
N VAL A 287 -2.42 -7.19 -24.94
CA VAL A 287 -3.37 -7.94 -25.75
C VAL A 287 -4.36 -6.93 -26.35
N GLY A 288 -4.10 -6.57 -27.61
CA GLY A 288 -4.90 -5.80 -28.59
C GLY A 288 -5.95 -4.80 -28.10
N ASP A 289 -5.82 -3.52 -28.50
CA ASP A 289 -6.84 -2.45 -28.62
C ASP A 289 -8.13 -2.53 -27.76
N GLY A 290 -8.01 -3.01 -26.52
CA GLY A 290 -9.05 -2.97 -25.51
C GLY A 290 -8.77 -1.80 -24.58
N GLU A 291 -9.63 -0.79 -24.60
CA GLU A 291 -9.61 0.34 -23.68
C GLU A 291 -9.60 -0.17 -22.23
N VAL A 292 -8.46 -0.05 -21.52
CA VAL A 292 -8.33 -0.54 -20.15
C VAL A 292 -9.17 0.36 -19.24
N THR A 293 -10.32 -0.14 -18.80
CA THR A 293 -11.17 0.61 -17.86
C THR A 293 -10.40 0.90 -16.57
N SER A 294 -10.14 2.18 -16.28
CA SER A 294 -9.54 2.63 -15.03
C SER A 294 -10.50 2.42 -13.85
N ARG A 295 -10.34 1.31 -13.14
CA ARG A 295 -11.17 0.95 -11.98
C ARG A 295 -10.81 1.71 -10.72
N LEU A 296 -11.82 2.00 -9.92
CA LEU A 296 -11.68 2.68 -8.64
C LEU A 296 -10.92 1.84 -7.60
N LEU A 297 -11.19 0.54 -7.57
CA LEU A 297 -10.36 -0.43 -6.86
C LEU A 297 -9.43 -1.05 -7.90
N PRO A 298 -8.11 -0.75 -7.89
CA PRO A 298 -7.24 -1.08 -9.02
C PRO A 298 -6.56 -2.45 -8.94
N GLY A 299 -6.83 -3.28 -7.92
CA GLY A 299 -6.09 -4.53 -7.72
C GLY A 299 -6.96 -5.66 -7.19
N LEU A 300 -6.64 -6.88 -7.63
CA LEU A 300 -7.34 -8.14 -7.32
C LEU A 300 -7.65 -8.30 -5.83
N THR A 301 -6.65 -8.10 -4.97
CA THR A 301 -6.83 -8.23 -3.52
C THR A 301 -7.89 -7.27 -2.96
N GLN A 302 -8.04 -6.07 -3.54
CA GLN A 302 -9.09 -5.12 -3.12
C GLN A 302 -10.48 -5.59 -3.58
N TRP A 303 -10.57 -6.29 -4.71
CA TRP A 303 -11.83 -6.90 -5.17
C TRP A 303 -12.23 -8.06 -4.26
N ASP A 304 -11.28 -8.89 -3.85
CA ASP A 304 -11.53 -9.96 -2.87
C ASP A 304 -12.01 -9.40 -1.55
N HIS A 305 -11.36 -8.36 -1.00
CA HIS A 305 -11.83 -7.74 0.22
C HIS A 305 -13.23 -7.12 0.09
N ALA A 306 -13.58 -6.53 -1.07
CA ALA A 306 -14.93 -6.04 -1.30
C ALA A 306 -15.97 -7.19 -1.27
N ARG A 307 -15.64 -8.34 -1.87
CA ARG A 307 -16.47 -9.55 -1.79
C ARG A 307 -16.60 -10.06 -0.36
N THR A 308 -15.49 -10.19 0.37
CA THR A 308 -15.47 -10.67 1.76
C THR A 308 -16.30 -9.80 2.69
N VAL A 309 -16.18 -8.46 2.60
CA VAL A 309 -16.97 -7.55 3.43
C VAL A 309 -18.46 -7.69 3.16
N LEU A 310 -18.85 -7.70 1.89
CA LEU A 310 -20.27 -7.76 1.56
C LEU A 310 -20.87 -9.15 1.87
N ALA A 311 -20.09 -10.23 1.74
CA ALA A 311 -20.49 -11.57 2.17
C ALA A 311 -20.70 -11.64 3.68
N HIS A 312 -19.74 -11.12 4.45
CA HIS A 312 -19.87 -11.03 5.90
C HIS A 312 -21.13 -10.27 6.32
N VAL A 313 -21.41 -9.12 5.70
CA VAL A 313 -22.63 -8.35 6.00
C VAL A 313 -23.88 -9.15 5.64
N ALA A 314 -23.87 -9.90 4.53
CA ALA A 314 -25.03 -10.67 4.12
C ALA A 314 -25.44 -11.72 5.18
N ASP A 315 -24.44 -12.29 5.86
CA ASP A 315 -24.60 -13.34 6.87
C ASP A 315 -24.84 -12.78 8.30
N HIS A 316 -24.34 -11.58 8.60
CA HIS A 316 -24.26 -11.05 9.98
C HIS A 316 -25.10 -9.77 10.22
N THR A 317 -25.95 -9.37 9.27
CA THR A 317 -26.86 -8.23 9.47
C THR A 317 -27.92 -8.60 10.53
N PRO A 318 -28.08 -7.82 11.61
CA PRO A 318 -28.93 -8.19 12.76
C PRO A 318 -30.42 -7.98 12.53
N LEU A 319 -30.79 -7.16 11.54
CA LEU A 319 -32.18 -6.79 11.24
C LEU A 319 -32.52 -7.16 9.79
N PRO A 320 -33.75 -7.60 9.51
CA PRO A 320 -34.16 -7.97 8.16
C PRO A 320 -34.34 -6.74 7.25
N GLY A 321 -34.36 -7.01 5.95
CA GLY A 321 -34.70 -6.03 4.93
C GLY A 321 -33.52 -5.23 4.35
N PRO A 322 -33.75 -4.55 3.21
CA PRO A 322 -32.70 -3.91 2.44
C PRO A 322 -32.13 -2.64 3.10
N GLU A 323 -32.94 -1.88 3.85
CA GLU A 323 -32.45 -0.66 4.53
C GLU A 323 -31.45 -1.00 5.64
N ALA A 324 -31.78 -1.99 6.48
CA ALA A 324 -30.89 -2.51 7.51
C ALA A 324 -29.59 -3.05 6.92
N ARG A 325 -29.69 -3.82 5.83
CA ARG A 325 -28.53 -4.41 5.17
C ARG A 325 -27.63 -3.37 4.52
N LEU A 326 -28.20 -2.34 3.88
CA LEU A 326 -27.42 -1.23 3.33
C LEU A 326 -26.71 -0.45 4.45
N MET A 327 -27.41 -0.16 5.54
CA MET A 327 -26.81 0.49 6.70
C MET A 327 -25.67 -0.36 7.29
N ALA A 328 -25.87 -1.67 7.42
CA ALA A 328 -24.85 -2.60 7.89
C ALA A 328 -23.62 -2.62 6.97
N VAL A 329 -23.77 -2.60 5.64
CA VAL A 329 -22.64 -2.46 4.70
C VAL A 329 -21.82 -1.21 5.01
N MET A 330 -22.50 -0.07 5.19
CA MET A 330 -21.83 1.20 5.42
C MET A 330 -21.10 1.23 6.77
N LEU A 331 -21.75 0.76 7.84
CA LEU A 331 -21.21 0.70 9.19
C LEU A 331 -20.01 -0.28 9.26
N THR A 332 -20.14 -1.46 8.67
CA THR A 332 -19.05 -2.44 8.58
C THR A 332 -17.84 -1.85 7.87
N LEU A 333 -18.01 -1.20 6.71
CA LEU A 333 -16.89 -0.58 5.99
C LEU A 333 -16.21 0.58 6.77
N ARG A 334 -16.94 1.26 7.66
CA ARG A 334 -16.37 2.29 8.54
C ARG A 334 -15.53 1.69 9.67
N SER A 335 -15.90 0.48 10.14
CA SER A 335 -15.38 -0.16 11.35
C SER A 335 -14.52 -1.42 11.11
N ALA A 336 -14.39 -1.89 9.87
CA ALA A 336 -13.87 -3.21 9.48
C ALA A 336 -12.48 -3.64 10.01
N LEU A 337 -11.69 -2.77 10.61
CA LEU A 337 -10.36 -3.17 11.13
C LEU A 337 -10.32 -3.31 12.64
N THR A 338 -11.03 -2.44 13.36
CA THR A 338 -10.88 -2.29 14.81
C THR A 338 -12.20 -2.47 15.54
N GLY A 339 -13.25 -2.88 14.82
CA GLY A 339 -14.64 -2.80 15.25
C GLY A 339 -15.11 -1.38 15.56
N THR A 340 -14.29 -0.36 15.32
CA THR A 340 -14.57 1.02 15.70
C THR A 340 -14.42 1.95 14.50
N GLY A 341 -15.29 2.95 14.43
CA GLY A 341 -15.38 3.87 13.32
C GLY A 341 -15.89 5.24 13.77
N ASN A 342 -16.01 6.14 12.80
CA ASN A 342 -16.66 7.42 12.99
C ASN A 342 -17.76 7.56 11.95
N LEU A 343 -18.89 8.10 12.37
CA LEU A 343 -20.04 8.39 11.54
C LEU A 343 -20.48 9.84 11.76
N VAL A 344 -21.03 10.45 10.72
CA VAL A 344 -21.67 11.76 10.82
C VAL A 344 -23.11 11.65 10.34
N GLY A 345 -23.99 12.53 10.80
CA GLY A 345 -25.40 12.52 10.38
C GLY A 345 -25.55 12.61 8.86
N GLN A 346 -24.63 13.28 8.17
CA GLN A 346 -24.59 13.35 6.71
C GLN A 346 -24.34 11.99 6.03
N ASP A 347 -23.56 11.09 6.64
CA ASP A 347 -23.31 9.76 6.10
C ASP A 347 -24.60 8.93 6.09
N VAL A 348 -25.44 9.10 7.12
CA VAL A 348 -26.75 8.43 7.23
C VAL A 348 -27.78 9.08 6.32
N LYS A 349 -27.91 10.42 6.37
CA LYS A 349 -28.86 11.19 5.56
C LYS A 349 -28.61 11.09 4.05
N GLY A 350 -27.41 10.67 3.64
CA GLY A 350 -27.08 10.39 2.24
C GLY A 350 -27.62 9.06 1.71
N LEU A 351 -28.06 8.16 2.60
CA LEU A 351 -28.63 6.86 2.27
C LEU A 351 -30.15 6.99 2.02
N PRO A 352 -30.73 6.13 1.16
CA PRO A 352 -32.17 6.11 0.91
C PRO A 352 -32.90 5.32 2.00
N LEU A 353 -32.86 5.83 3.22
CA LEU A 353 -33.53 5.23 4.38
C LEU A 353 -34.85 5.95 4.62
N THR A 354 -35.91 5.21 4.91
CA THR A 354 -37.24 5.78 5.15
C THR A 354 -37.31 6.43 6.53
N GLU A 355 -36.96 5.65 7.57
CA GLU A 355 -36.95 6.08 8.97
C GLU A 355 -35.56 5.85 9.59
N PRO A 356 -34.56 6.70 9.28
CA PRO A 356 -33.17 6.46 9.67
C PRO A 356 -32.96 6.44 11.19
N GLU A 357 -33.72 7.25 11.95
CA GLU A 357 -33.60 7.31 13.41
C GLU A 357 -34.09 6.02 14.07
N GLU A 358 -35.26 5.53 13.66
CA GLU A 358 -35.83 4.28 14.16
C GLU A 358 -34.92 3.09 13.82
N LEU A 359 -34.39 3.03 12.60
CA LEU A 359 -33.47 1.97 12.19
C LEU A 359 -32.19 1.97 13.04
N ILE A 360 -31.61 3.14 13.30
CA ILE A 360 -30.45 3.25 14.19
C ILE A 360 -30.82 2.79 15.61
N GLY A 361 -31.97 3.25 16.13
CA GLY A 361 -32.47 2.82 17.44
C GLY A 361 -32.53 1.30 17.57
N ARG A 362 -33.13 0.62 16.59
CA ARG A 362 -33.20 -0.85 16.56
C ARG A 362 -31.82 -1.53 16.50
N LEU A 363 -30.86 -0.95 15.78
CA LEU A 363 -29.48 -1.47 15.75
C LEU A 363 -28.78 -1.30 17.10
N LEU A 364 -29.03 -0.20 17.82
CA LEU A 364 -28.54 0.02 19.18
C LEU A 364 -29.18 -0.96 20.17
N ASP A 365 -30.50 -1.13 20.11
CA ASP A 365 -31.25 -2.04 20.98
C ASP A 365 -30.84 -3.51 20.80
N SER A 366 -30.43 -3.88 19.59
CA SER A 366 -29.91 -5.22 19.31
C SER A 366 -28.50 -5.47 19.87
N GLY A 367 -27.80 -4.42 20.33
CA GLY A 367 -26.40 -4.48 20.75
C GLY A 367 -25.39 -4.64 19.61
N TRP A 368 -25.85 -4.72 18.35
CA TRP A 368 -24.98 -4.84 17.19
C TRP A 368 -24.21 -3.55 16.90
N LEU A 369 -24.83 -2.39 17.15
CA LEU A 369 -24.20 -1.07 17.09
C LEU A 369 -24.13 -0.46 18.50
N SER A 370 -23.03 0.20 18.82
CA SER A 370 -22.89 1.01 20.02
C SER A 370 -22.36 2.40 19.67
N ILE A 371 -22.96 3.43 20.25
CA ILE A 371 -22.57 4.83 20.11
C ILE A 371 -22.67 5.52 21.47
N PRO A 372 -21.91 6.61 21.72
CA PRO A 372 -22.23 7.51 22.81
C PRO A 372 -23.44 8.38 22.43
N GLY A 373 -24.45 8.41 23.30
CA GLY A 373 -25.67 9.19 23.08
C GLY A 373 -26.77 8.42 22.33
N THR A 374 -27.66 9.16 21.68
CA THR A 374 -28.86 8.61 21.01
C THR A 374 -28.74 8.59 19.48
N ALA A 375 -29.70 7.95 18.82
CA ALA A 375 -29.84 8.01 17.37
C ALA A 375 -30.00 9.45 16.86
N GLU A 376 -30.76 10.28 17.59
CA GLU A 376 -30.94 11.70 17.31
C GLU A 376 -29.59 12.45 17.36
N ASP A 377 -28.76 12.21 18.39
CA ASP A 377 -27.42 12.81 18.52
C ASP A 377 -26.54 12.49 17.31
N LEU A 378 -26.56 11.22 16.86
CA LEU A 378 -25.85 10.79 15.66
C LEU A 378 -26.37 11.49 14.40
N LEU A 379 -27.68 11.62 14.23
CA LEU A 379 -28.26 12.30 13.06
C LEU A 379 -27.98 13.81 13.08
N ALA A 380 -27.83 14.42 14.24
CA ALA A 380 -27.45 15.82 14.42
C ALA A 380 -25.94 16.08 14.27
N SER A 381 -25.11 15.03 14.39
CA SER A 381 -23.64 15.13 14.35
C SER A 381 -23.10 15.71 13.03
N ARG A 382 -21.93 16.34 13.12
CA ARG A 382 -21.27 17.05 12.01
C ARG A 382 -19.83 16.57 11.82
N PRO A 383 -19.20 16.79 10.65
CA PRO A 383 -17.80 16.41 10.41
C PRO A 383 -16.79 16.91 11.45
N GLU A 384 -17.07 18.06 12.09
CA GLU A 384 -16.22 18.63 13.14
C GLU A 384 -16.35 17.91 14.48
N SER A 385 -17.43 17.16 14.68
CA SER A 385 -17.73 16.38 15.88
C SER A 385 -18.43 15.07 15.47
N PRO A 386 -17.71 14.14 14.83
CA PRO A 386 -18.29 12.88 14.41
C PRO A 386 -18.63 12.01 15.62
N THR A 387 -19.68 11.21 15.50
CA THR A 387 -20.06 10.23 16.51
C THR A 387 -19.15 9.00 16.35
N PRO A 388 -18.37 8.63 17.39
CA PRO A 388 -17.65 7.37 17.36
C PRO A 388 -18.65 6.22 17.44
N ILE A 389 -18.43 5.18 16.64
CA ILE A 389 -19.28 4.00 16.59
C ILE A 389 -18.45 2.76 16.90
N THR A 390 -19.08 1.75 17.50
CA THR A 390 -18.51 0.44 17.76
C THR A 390 -19.45 -0.64 17.27
N ILE A 391 -18.91 -1.65 16.58
CA ILE A 391 -19.58 -2.88 16.16
C ILE A 391 -18.81 -4.01 16.83
N PRO A 392 -19.31 -4.55 17.96
CA PRO A 392 -18.55 -5.49 18.77
C PRO A 392 -18.08 -6.74 18.02
N SER A 393 -18.89 -7.26 17.09
CA SER A 393 -18.57 -8.45 16.27
C SER A 393 -17.42 -8.23 15.28
N LEU A 394 -17.00 -6.98 15.06
CA LEU A 394 -15.88 -6.63 14.19
C LEU A 394 -14.60 -6.29 14.97
N MET A 395 -14.66 -6.29 16.30
CA MET A 395 -13.48 -6.07 17.12
C MET A 395 -12.55 -7.30 17.02
N PRO A 396 -11.23 -7.09 16.91
CA PRO A 396 -10.29 -8.20 17.05
C PRO A 396 -10.43 -8.86 18.42
N ASP A 397 -10.23 -10.18 18.46
CA ASP A 397 -10.15 -10.96 19.69
C ASP A 397 -8.85 -10.70 20.47
N GLU A 398 -8.63 -11.45 21.55
CA GLU A 398 -7.43 -11.33 22.40
C GLU A 398 -6.13 -11.63 21.64
N ASP A 399 -6.20 -12.46 20.59
CA ASP A 399 -5.09 -12.80 19.70
C ASP A 399 -4.87 -11.74 18.60
N GLY A 400 -5.75 -10.74 18.53
CA GLY A 400 -5.71 -9.65 17.57
C GLY A 400 -6.26 -10.03 16.19
N GLU A 401 -6.97 -11.15 16.08
CA GLU A 401 -7.62 -11.59 14.86
C GLU A 401 -9.05 -11.04 14.79
N GLY A 402 -9.37 -10.36 13.68
CA GLY A 402 -10.71 -9.87 13.37
C GLY A 402 -11.25 -10.53 12.11
N PRO A 403 -12.52 -10.31 11.75
CA PRO A 403 -13.14 -10.93 10.57
C PRO A 403 -12.53 -10.48 9.23
N PHE A 404 -11.68 -9.46 9.25
CA PHE A 404 -11.04 -8.89 8.08
C PHE A 404 -9.54 -8.68 8.29
N ASP A 405 -8.75 -9.08 7.30
CA ASP A 405 -7.28 -9.04 7.30
C ASP A 405 -6.69 -7.82 6.57
N PHE A 406 -7.54 -6.93 6.04
CA PHE A 406 -7.08 -5.81 5.22
C PHE A 406 -6.65 -4.59 6.04
N GLY A 407 -5.47 -4.06 5.73
CA GLY A 407 -4.86 -2.95 6.49
C GLY A 407 -5.54 -1.59 6.36
N ARG A 408 -5.12 -0.64 7.22
CA ARG A 408 -5.67 0.75 7.33
C ARG A 408 -5.74 1.56 6.03
N LYS A 409 -4.93 1.22 5.01
CA LYS A 409 -4.94 1.89 3.70
C LYS A 409 -6.01 1.36 2.75
N THR A 410 -6.43 0.11 2.92
CA THR A 410 -7.43 -0.54 2.06
C THR A 410 -8.84 -0.16 2.49
N ARG A 411 -9.12 -0.11 3.80
CA ARG A 411 -10.44 0.24 4.34
C ARG A 411 -11.02 1.55 3.75
N PRO A 412 -10.31 2.70 3.72
CA PRO A 412 -10.86 3.93 3.14
C PRO A 412 -11.17 3.81 1.64
N LYS A 413 -10.43 2.98 0.89
CA LYS A 413 -10.69 2.74 -0.53
C LYS A 413 -11.97 1.93 -0.73
N LEU A 414 -12.14 0.85 0.05
CA LEU A 414 -13.37 0.04 0.03
C LEU A 414 -14.59 0.87 0.43
N SER A 415 -14.47 1.63 1.53
CA SER A 415 -15.53 2.54 1.99
C SER A 415 -15.87 3.58 0.91
N GLY A 416 -14.87 4.24 0.32
CA GLY A 416 -15.08 5.22 -0.75
C GLY A 416 -15.65 4.61 -2.04
N TRP A 417 -15.30 3.36 -2.36
CA TRP A 417 -15.87 2.62 -3.48
C TRP A 417 -17.35 2.33 -3.26
N ALA A 418 -17.72 1.76 -2.11
CA ALA A 418 -19.12 1.48 -1.81
C ALA A 418 -19.96 2.76 -1.78
N GLN A 419 -19.42 3.85 -1.22
CA GLN A 419 -20.06 5.17 -1.26
C GLN A 419 -20.30 5.69 -2.68
N ARG A 420 -19.39 5.40 -3.63
CA ARG A 420 -19.57 5.81 -5.03
C ARG A 420 -20.58 4.95 -5.76
N VAL A 421 -20.67 3.66 -5.47
CA VAL A 421 -21.72 2.77 -6.01
C VAL A 421 -23.09 3.20 -5.48
N VAL A 422 -23.26 3.26 -4.17
CA VAL A 422 -24.52 3.65 -3.49
C VAL A 422 -24.91 5.11 -3.79
N GLY A 423 -23.91 5.98 -3.93
CA GLY A 423 -24.09 7.40 -4.23
C GLY A 423 -24.14 7.73 -5.71
N ASP A 424 -24.23 6.75 -6.61
CA ASP A 424 -24.19 6.98 -8.05
C ASP A 424 -25.22 8.03 -8.49
N LYS A 425 -24.79 8.90 -9.40
CA LYS A 425 -25.59 10.06 -9.81
C LYS A 425 -26.91 9.65 -10.44
N LYS A 426 -26.96 8.58 -11.25
CA LYS A 426 -28.20 8.18 -11.93
C LYS A 426 -29.15 7.47 -10.96
N LEU A 427 -28.64 6.62 -10.08
CA LEU A 427 -29.42 6.02 -8.98
C LEU A 427 -30.07 7.10 -8.10
N ARG A 428 -29.30 8.11 -7.68
CA ARG A 428 -29.82 9.24 -6.89
C ARG A 428 -30.87 10.05 -7.64
N LYS A 429 -30.65 10.36 -8.92
CA LYS A 429 -31.61 11.12 -9.76
C LYS A 429 -32.93 10.38 -9.94
N LYS A 430 -32.87 9.05 -10.06
CA LYS A 430 -34.04 8.17 -10.16
C LYS A 430 -34.70 7.88 -8.80
N LYS A 431 -34.16 8.44 -7.71
CA LYS A 431 -34.64 8.27 -6.33
C LYS A 431 -34.77 6.80 -5.92
N THR A 432 -33.81 5.97 -6.36
CA THR A 432 -33.86 4.54 -6.06
C THR A 432 -33.65 4.26 -4.57
N GLY A 433 -34.38 3.27 -4.06
CA GLY A 433 -34.35 2.80 -2.68
C GLY A 433 -33.13 1.96 -2.33
N ALA A 434 -33.05 1.51 -1.07
CA ALA A 434 -31.91 0.74 -0.55
C ALA A 434 -31.68 -0.58 -1.31
N ALA A 435 -32.75 -1.30 -1.66
CA ALA A 435 -32.69 -2.59 -2.36
C ALA A 435 -31.97 -2.48 -3.72
N VAL A 436 -32.31 -1.46 -4.52
CA VAL A 436 -31.67 -1.20 -5.83
C VAL A 436 -30.17 -0.90 -5.65
N ARG A 437 -29.81 -0.16 -4.60
CA ARG A 437 -28.41 0.21 -4.33
C ARG A 437 -27.59 -0.97 -3.79
N LEU A 438 -28.21 -1.89 -3.05
CA LEU A 438 -27.60 -3.16 -2.67
C LEU A 438 -27.40 -4.07 -3.88
N LEU A 439 -28.40 -4.17 -4.76
CA LEU A 439 -28.26 -4.92 -6.00
C LEU A 439 -27.10 -4.36 -6.84
N ALA A 440 -27.00 -3.04 -6.98
CA ALA A 440 -25.86 -2.39 -7.64
C ALA A 440 -24.50 -2.81 -7.04
N LEU A 441 -24.35 -2.82 -5.71
CA LEU A 441 -23.15 -3.32 -5.04
C LEU A 441 -22.89 -4.81 -5.34
N ALA A 442 -23.93 -5.64 -5.26
CA ALA A 442 -23.84 -7.08 -5.48
C ALA A 442 -23.41 -7.44 -6.91
N LEU A 443 -23.88 -6.68 -7.91
CA LEU A 443 -23.49 -6.85 -9.31
C LEU A 443 -22.08 -6.32 -9.56
N ALA A 444 -21.70 -5.20 -8.97
CA ALA A 444 -20.36 -4.61 -9.15
C ALA A 444 -19.23 -5.58 -8.81
N ILE A 445 -19.41 -6.49 -7.84
CA ILE A 445 -18.40 -7.47 -7.41
C ILE A 445 -18.47 -8.84 -8.09
N ARG A 446 -19.43 -9.05 -9.00
CA ARG A 446 -19.70 -10.32 -9.70
C ARG A 446 -19.74 -10.12 -11.21
N THR A 447 -18.71 -9.48 -11.73
CA THR A 447 -18.62 -9.16 -13.17
C THR A 447 -17.33 -9.68 -13.78
N THR A 448 -17.30 -9.82 -15.09
CA THR A 448 -16.08 -10.00 -15.86
C THR A 448 -15.35 -8.66 -16.06
N THR A 449 -14.16 -8.68 -16.67
CA THR A 449 -13.38 -7.47 -16.98
C THR A 449 -14.05 -6.56 -18.01
N ASP A 450 -14.90 -7.08 -18.89
CA ASP A 450 -15.75 -6.31 -19.80
C ASP A 450 -17.11 -5.94 -19.20
N GLY A 451 -17.40 -6.39 -17.97
CA GLY A 451 -18.58 -6.01 -17.20
C GLY A 451 -19.80 -6.92 -17.35
N ARG A 452 -19.67 -8.09 -17.97
CA ARG A 452 -20.75 -9.09 -18.02
C ARG A 452 -20.98 -9.67 -16.63
N LEU A 453 -22.24 -9.98 -16.31
CA LEU A 453 -22.62 -10.51 -15.01
C LEU A 453 -22.24 -12.00 -14.88
N GLY A 454 -21.69 -12.38 -13.74
CA GLY A 454 -21.29 -13.75 -13.42
C GLY A 454 -19.90 -14.15 -13.93
N PRO A 455 -19.40 -15.33 -13.54
CA PRO A 455 -18.17 -15.90 -14.10
C PRO A 455 -18.36 -16.12 -15.59
N GLU A 456 -17.37 -15.71 -16.39
CA GLU A 456 -17.40 -15.79 -17.88
C GLU A 456 -18.63 -15.17 -18.56
N GLY A 457 -19.45 -14.40 -17.83
CA GLY A 457 -20.70 -13.82 -18.34
C GLY A 457 -21.91 -14.76 -18.31
N GLU A 458 -21.85 -15.89 -17.59
CA GLU A 458 -22.94 -16.88 -17.50
C GLU A 458 -24.14 -16.44 -16.61
N GLY A 459 -24.12 -15.21 -16.11
CA GLY A 459 -25.13 -14.68 -15.20
C GLY A 459 -24.93 -15.11 -13.75
N ILE A 460 -25.76 -14.52 -12.88
CA ILE A 460 -25.70 -14.69 -11.43
C ILE A 460 -27.01 -15.33 -10.96
N ASP A 461 -26.91 -16.30 -10.06
CA ASP A 461 -28.08 -16.92 -9.44
C ASP A 461 -28.93 -15.88 -8.68
N THR A 462 -30.21 -15.83 -9.02
CA THR A 462 -31.18 -14.89 -8.44
C THR A 462 -31.39 -15.14 -6.94
N ALA A 463 -31.29 -16.38 -6.45
CA ALA A 463 -31.39 -16.70 -5.04
C ALA A 463 -30.21 -16.13 -4.23
N VAL A 464 -29.02 -16.09 -4.85
CA VAL A 464 -27.85 -15.43 -4.26
C VAL A 464 -28.10 -13.93 -4.17
N LEU A 465 -28.64 -13.30 -5.22
CA LEU A 465 -28.91 -11.87 -5.26
C LEU A 465 -30.00 -11.45 -4.27
N THR A 466 -31.08 -12.21 -4.14
CA THR A 466 -32.20 -11.92 -3.23
C THR A 466 -31.76 -12.04 -1.77
N SER A 467 -31.06 -13.11 -1.42
CA SER A 467 -30.41 -13.28 -0.11
C SER A 467 -29.48 -12.11 0.20
N TRP A 468 -28.63 -11.72 -0.76
CA TRP A 468 -27.70 -10.62 -0.61
C TRP A 468 -28.36 -9.25 -0.47
N CYS A 469 -29.50 -9.02 -1.11
CA CYS A 469 -30.21 -7.75 -1.01
C CYS A 469 -31.17 -7.72 0.19
N GLY A 470 -31.47 -8.88 0.79
CA GLY A 470 -32.47 -8.99 1.85
C GLY A 470 -33.88 -8.70 1.35
N VAL A 471 -34.20 -9.21 0.15
CA VAL A 471 -35.48 -9.04 -0.55
C VAL A 471 -36.05 -10.39 -0.94
N ASP A 472 -37.36 -10.45 -1.20
CA ASP A 472 -38.01 -11.67 -1.68
C ASP A 472 -37.74 -11.91 -3.17
N SER A 473 -37.91 -13.16 -3.62
CA SER A 473 -37.63 -13.55 -5.02
C SER A 473 -38.47 -12.76 -6.04
N GLY A 474 -39.72 -12.45 -5.72
CA GLY A 474 -40.61 -11.65 -6.57
C GLY A 474 -40.23 -10.17 -6.68
N GLU A 475 -39.33 -9.68 -5.83
CA GLU A 475 -38.90 -8.28 -5.85
C GLU A 475 -37.70 -8.04 -6.76
N LEU A 476 -36.97 -9.07 -7.18
CA LEU A 476 -35.71 -8.88 -7.90
C LEU A 476 -35.89 -8.26 -9.29
N GLU A 477 -36.86 -8.72 -10.06
CA GLU A 477 -37.10 -8.25 -11.43
C GLU A 477 -37.43 -6.73 -11.47
N PRO A 478 -38.33 -6.19 -10.62
CA PRO A 478 -38.51 -4.74 -10.47
C PRO A 478 -37.24 -3.96 -10.11
N LEU A 479 -36.30 -4.55 -9.37
CA LEU A 479 -35.02 -3.89 -9.04
C LEU A 479 -34.09 -3.85 -10.25
N VAL A 480 -34.08 -4.92 -11.06
CA VAL A 480 -33.31 -5.00 -12.32
C VAL A 480 -33.84 -3.99 -13.33
N GLU A 481 -35.16 -3.84 -13.45
CA GLU A 481 -35.79 -2.81 -14.28
C GLU A 481 -35.38 -1.40 -13.84
N GLN A 482 -35.36 -1.13 -12.54
CA GLN A 482 -34.91 0.16 -11.99
C GLN A 482 -33.43 0.44 -12.28
N LEU A 483 -32.55 -0.57 -12.22
CA LEU A 483 -31.13 -0.42 -12.58
C LEU A 483 -30.96 -0.18 -14.09
N THR A 484 -31.74 -0.87 -14.93
CA THR A 484 -31.75 -0.66 -16.38
C THR A 484 -32.21 0.75 -16.72
N ALA A 485 -33.32 1.20 -16.12
CA ALA A 485 -33.84 2.57 -16.28
C ALA A 485 -32.93 3.68 -15.72
N ALA A 486 -31.95 3.31 -14.89
CA ALA A 486 -30.91 4.19 -14.37
C ALA A 486 -29.59 4.11 -15.15
N ASP A 487 -29.57 3.43 -16.30
CA ASP A 487 -28.39 3.16 -17.14
C ASP A 487 -27.22 2.61 -16.29
N TRP A 488 -27.56 1.63 -15.47
CA TRP A 488 -26.62 0.84 -14.66
C TRP A 488 -26.41 -0.54 -15.28
N LEU A 489 -27.46 -1.10 -15.89
CA LEU A 489 -27.44 -2.37 -16.61
C LEU A 489 -27.86 -2.19 -18.06
N GLU A 490 -27.23 -2.99 -18.92
CA GLU A 490 -27.53 -3.16 -20.33
C GLU A 490 -27.81 -4.65 -20.57
N GLU A 491 -28.71 -4.96 -21.52
CA GLU A 491 -29.02 -6.33 -21.93
C GLU A 491 -29.45 -7.24 -20.76
N ALA A 492 -30.07 -6.65 -19.72
CA ALA A 492 -30.44 -7.39 -18.53
C ALA A 492 -31.64 -8.30 -18.79
N ALA A 493 -31.52 -9.57 -18.42
CA ALA A 493 -32.60 -10.54 -18.50
C ALA A 493 -32.55 -11.50 -17.31
N VAL A 494 -33.71 -11.75 -16.71
CA VAL A 494 -33.89 -12.79 -15.69
C VAL A 494 -34.51 -14.01 -16.38
N THR A 495 -33.79 -15.13 -16.42
CA THR A 495 -34.24 -16.35 -17.08
C THR A 495 -33.72 -17.56 -16.31
N ASP A 496 -34.56 -18.58 -16.11
CA ASP A 496 -34.21 -19.82 -15.41
C ASP A 496 -33.52 -19.60 -14.04
N GLY A 497 -33.99 -18.61 -13.27
CA GLY A 497 -33.44 -18.28 -11.96
C GLY A 497 -32.05 -17.63 -12.01
N ARG A 498 -31.61 -17.13 -13.17
CA ARG A 498 -30.35 -16.38 -13.35
C ARG A 498 -30.60 -15.00 -13.92
N LEU A 499 -29.85 -14.02 -13.40
CA LEU A 499 -29.73 -12.69 -13.99
C LEU A 499 -28.51 -12.64 -14.90
N THR A 500 -28.74 -12.47 -16.19
CA THR A 500 -27.73 -12.17 -17.22
C THR A 500 -27.77 -10.69 -17.59
N GLY A 501 -26.70 -10.21 -18.22
CA GLY A 501 -26.60 -8.83 -18.69
C GLY A 501 -25.19 -8.27 -18.50
N ARG A 502 -25.07 -6.96 -18.63
CA ARG A 502 -23.80 -6.24 -18.55
C ARG A 502 -23.94 -4.96 -17.76
N LEU A 503 -22.91 -4.61 -16.99
CA LEU A 503 -22.77 -3.26 -16.45
C LEU A 503 -22.57 -2.25 -17.59
N ALA A 504 -23.31 -1.15 -17.56
CA ALA A 504 -23.15 -0.07 -18.52
C ALA A 504 -21.71 0.50 -18.48
N GLU A 505 -21.19 0.94 -19.62
CA GLU A 505 -19.80 1.41 -19.77
C GLU A 505 -19.41 2.45 -18.70
N ARG A 506 -20.33 3.38 -18.44
CA ARG A 506 -20.22 4.46 -17.43
C ARG A 506 -19.89 3.95 -16.02
N VAL A 507 -20.38 2.77 -15.64
CA VAL A 507 -20.23 2.21 -14.29
C VAL A 507 -19.19 1.10 -14.24
N LEU A 508 -18.59 0.71 -15.36
CA LEU A 508 -17.44 -0.22 -15.38
C LEU A 508 -16.29 0.20 -14.46
N PRO A 509 -15.95 1.51 -14.29
CA PRO A 509 -14.94 1.91 -13.30
C PRO A 509 -15.27 1.53 -11.85
N LEU A 510 -16.52 1.21 -11.54
CA LEU A 510 -16.97 0.76 -10.22
C LEU A 510 -16.94 -0.78 -10.09
N SER A 511 -16.69 -1.52 -11.16
CA SER A 511 -16.63 -2.99 -11.13
C SER A 511 -15.41 -3.50 -10.36
N CYS A 512 -15.58 -4.67 -9.75
CA CYS A 512 -14.55 -5.49 -9.14
C CYS A 512 -14.63 -6.88 -9.79
N PRO A 513 -13.92 -7.10 -10.92
CA PRO A 513 -14.03 -8.32 -11.68
C PRO A 513 -13.77 -9.59 -10.86
N LEU A 514 -14.39 -10.67 -11.32
CA LEU A 514 -14.06 -12.03 -10.93
C LEU A 514 -12.69 -12.41 -11.55
N PRO A 515 -11.88 -13.19 -10.83
CA PRO A 515 -10.56 -13.62 -11.31
C PRO A 515 -10.63 -14.46 -12.59
#